data_AF-A0AAD7PUD9-F1
#
_entry.id   AF-A0AAD7PUD9-F1
#
_cell.length_a   1.000
_cell.length_b   1.000
_cell.length_c   1.000
_cell.angle_alpha   90.00
_cell.angle_beta   90.00
_cell.angle_gamma   90.00
#
_symmetry.space_group_name_H-M   'P 1'
#
loop_
_entity.id
_entity.type
_entity.pdbx_description
1 polymer ?
#
loop_
_entity_poly.entity_id
_entity_poly.type
_entity_poly.pdbx_seq_one_letter_code
_entity_poly.pdbx_strand_id
1 'polypeptide(L)'
;MKVEGEINNFILVWSIAVVSLCYCHTIGKLIPKGPLSTNPSLSLRHFIPIACLPIKIQQNPLSQIGNKENPLSQNGNKENPSLHFFKKGRKSPLNYATKALILAAFVPIYENRGNVHPKLILLLYSFHVYIGLEIAMALVAAGARALLGVELEPQFDEPYLSTSLQDFWGRRWNLMVSNILRPTVYNPVLTRSSAVVGRKWAPIPAMLTTFFVSGVMHELIFYYLGREKPTGELMWFFSFHGVCLAIEVAIKKALKGSKWWLPPIVSRPLTVVFVLSTGVRWFLPSLVWCKADEKARIESIAFVEFLTNVYEALKYVCLHLFYFISAAKHNLG
;
A
#
# COMPACT_ATOMS: atom_id res chain seq x y z
N MET A 1 -13.53 -34.34 5.99
CA MET A 1 -14.10 -33.80 7.26
C MET A 1 -13.53 -32.46 7.74
N LYS A 2 -12.25 -32.32 8.19
CA LYS A 2 -11.75 -31.01 8.68
C LYS A 2 -11.64 -29.96 7.57
N VAL A 3 -11.21 -30.37 6.37
CA VAL A 3 -11.09 -29.53 5.17
C VAL A 3 -12.45 -29.10 4.60
N GLU A 4 -13.46 -29.97 4.62
CA GLU A 4 -14.84 -29.61 4.19
C GLU A 4 -15.47 -28.55 5.08
N GLY A 5 -15.26 -28.63 6.40
CA GLY A 5 -15.71 -27.60 7.33
C GLY A 5 -15.04 -26.25 7.07
N GLU A 6 -13.74 -26.25 6.74
CA GLU A 6 -12.99 -25.05 6.37
C GLU A 6 -13.46 -24.43 5.05
N ILE A 7 -13.74 -25.26 4.03
CA ILE A 7 -14.28 -24.81 2.75
C ILE A 7 -15.69 -24.23 2.92
N ASN A 8 -16.56 -24.87 3.69
CA ASN A 8 -17.90 -24.36 3.95
C ASN A 8 -17.88 -23.03 4.71
N ASN A 9 -17.00 -22.90 5.71
CA ASN A 9 -16.78 -21.64 6.42
C ASN A 9 -16.21 -20.56 5.49
N PHE A 10 -15.26 -20.90 4.63
CA PHE A 10 -14.72 -20.00 3.62
C PHE A 10 -15.83 -19.50 2.69
N ILE A 11 -16.61 -20.41 2.09
CA ILE A 11 -17.72 -20.07 1.19
C ILE A 11 -18.73 -19.17 1.91
N LEU A 12 -19.10 -19.50 3.15
CA LEU A 12 -20.04 -18.70 3.95
C LEU A 12 -19.51 -17.28 4.19
N VAL A 13 -18.26 -17.15 4.65
CA VAL A 13 -17.62 -15.85 4.94
C VAL A 13 -17.53 -14.99 3.69
N TRP A 14 -17.08 -15.55 2.57
CA TRP A 14 -16.98 -14.82 1.30
C TRP A 14 -18.35 -14.47 0.72
N SER A 15 -19.36 -15.34 0.88
CA SER A 15 -20.74 -15.04 0.46
C SER A 15 -21.31 -13.88 1.25
N ILE A 16 -21.13 -13.86 2.58
CA ILE A 16 -21.55 -12.75 3.45
C ILE A 16 -20.81 -11.46 3.08
N ALA A 17 -19.51 -11.54 2.80
CA ALA A 17 -18.72 -10.38 2.37
C ALA A 17 -19.25 -9.81 1.04
N VAL A 18 -19.52 -10.66 0.04
CA VAL A 18 -20.08 -10.24 -1.26
C VAL A 18 -21.46 -9.60 -1.08
N VAL A 19 -22.35 -10.23 -0.30
CA VAL A 19 -23.69 -9.68 -0.01
C VAL A 19 -23.59 -8.32 0.68
N SER A 20 -22.69 -8.18 1.66
CA SER A 20 -22.45 -6.92 2.37
C SER A 20 -21.91 -5.83 1.45
N LEU A 21 -21.02 -6.18 0.52
CA LEU A 21 -20.51 -5.25 -0.50
C LEU A 21 -21.61 -4.82 -1.48
N CYS A 22 -22.43 -5.75 -1.96
CA CYS A 22 -23.58 -5.43 -2.81
C CYS A 22 -24.61 -4.53 -2.10
N TYR A 23 -24.82 -4.76 -0.79
CA TYR A 23 -25.66 -3.89 0.04
C TYR A 23 -25.06 -2.49 0.16
N CYS A 24 -23.78 -2.36 0.48
CA CYS A 24 -23.06 -1.09 0.56
C CYS A 24 -23.10 -0.32 -0.78
N HIS A 25 -22.98 -1.02 -1.91
CA HIS A 25 -23.10 -0.42 -3.25
C HIS A 25 -24.50 0.18 -3.48
N THR A 26 -25.54 -0.58 -3.11
CA THR A 26 -26.94 -0.20 -3.34
C THR A 26 -27.35 0.96 -2.43
N ILE A 27 -27.00 0.91 -1.14
CA ILE A 27 -27.24 1.99 -0.19
C ILE A 27 -26.40 3.24 -0.53
N GLY A 28 -25.19 3.07 -1.04
CA GLY A 28 -24.33 4.18 -1.49
C GLY A 28 -24.95 5.02 -2.62
N LYS A 29 -25.87 4.45 -3.42
CA LYS A 29 -26.65 5.20 -4.42
C LYS A 29 -27.79 6.01 -3.79
N LEU A 30 -28.29 5.60 -2.64
CA LEU A 30 -29.38 6.25 -1.90
C LEU A 30 -28.86 7.34 -0.94
N ILE A 31 -27.64 7.19 -0.42
CA ILE A 31 -27.04 8.11 0.56
C ILE A 31 -25.75 8.74 0.00
N PRO A 32 -25.82 9.96 -0.59
CA PRO A 32 -24.71 10.55 -1.37
C PRO A 32 -23.52 11.07 -0.55
N LYS A 33 -23.45 10.81 0.77
CA LYS A 33 -22.43 11.38 1.69
C LYS A 33 -21.44 10.35 2.25
N GLY A 34 -21.21 9.24 1.55
CA GLY A 34 -20.23 8.21 1.95
C GLY A 34 -18.87 8.37 1.25
N PRO A 35 -17.75 7.92 1.86
CA PRO A 35 -16.42 7.94 1.23
C PRO A 35 -16.30 7.07 -0.03
N LEU A 36 -17.23 6.14 -0.25
CA LEU A 36 -17.35 5.29 -1.44
C LEU A 36 -18.42 5.78 -2.43
N SER A 37 -19.14 6.86 -2.12
CA SER A 37 -20.13 7.47 -3.01
C SER A 37 -19.42 8.36 -4.03
N THR A 38 -18.97 7.77 -5.13
CA THR A 38 -18.48 8.53 -6.28
C THR A 38 -19.66 9.02 -7.13
N ASN A 39 -19.53 10.22 -7.71
CA ASN A 39 -20.49 10.74 -8.68
C ASN A 39 -19.79 10.85 -10.05
N PRO A 40 -20.18 10.07 -11.08
CA PRO A 40 -21.26 9.08 -11.11
C PRO A 40 -20.96 7.80 -10.31
N SER A 41 -22.02 7.06 -9.94
CA SER A 41 -21.89 5.82 -9.15
C SER A 41 -21.08 4.77 -9.91
N LEU A 42 -20.06 4.19 -9.28
CA LEU A 42 -19.25 3.12 -9.86
C LEU A 42 -20.14 1.92 -10.23
N SER A 43 -19.86 1.26 -11.36
CA SER A 43 -20.53 0.00 -11.68
C SER A 43 -20.08 -1.09 -10.69
N LEU A 44 -20.91 -2.12 -10.47
CA LEU A 44 -20.66 -3.16 -9.47
C LEU A 44 -19.31 -3.88 -9.69
N ARG A 45 -18.88 -4.03 -10.95
CA ARG A 45 -17.58 -4.59 -11.35
C ARG A 45 -16.38 -3.75 -10.89
N HIS A 46 -16.55 -2.44 -10.74
CA HIS A 46 -15.52 -1.54 -10.20
C HIS A 46 -15.66 -1.38 -8.69
N PHE A 47 -16.89 -1.32 -8.17
CA PHE A 47 -17.15 -1.13 -6.75
C PHE A 47 -16.57 -2.24 -5.87
N ILE A 48 -16.76 -3.51 -6.25
CA ILE A 48 -16.28 -4.64 -5.45
C ILE A 48 -14.75 -4.60 -5.28
N PRO A 49 -13.93 -4.46 -6.35
CA PRO A 49 -12.49 -4.31 -6.20
C PRO A 49 -12.06 -3.09 -5.38
N ILE A 50 -12.73 -1.93 -5.54
CA ILE A 50 -12.42 -0.69 -4.79
C ILE A 50 -12.80 -0.79 -3.31
N ALA A 51 -13.83 -1.55 -2.99
CA ALA A 51 -14.26 -1.76 -1.62
C ALA A 51 -13.42 -2.84 -0.93
N CYS A 52 -12.99 -3.88 -1.66
CA CYS A 52 -12.10 -4.92 -1.15
C CYS A 52 -10.64 -4.47 -1.02
N LEU A 53 -10.19 -3.60 -1.93
CA LEU A 53 -8.86 -3.00 -1.90
C LEU A 53 -9.07 -1.50 -1.72
N PRO A 54 -8.76 -0.90 -0.56
CA PRO A 54 -9.05 0.50 -0.27
C PRO A 54 -8.09 1.40 -1.07
N ILE A 55 -8.28 1.46 -2.39
CA ILE A 55 -7.37 2.07 -3.34
C ILE A 55 -8.13 3.16 -4.08
N LYS A 56 -7.56 4.36 -4.03
CA LYS A 56 -8.03 5.47 -4.85
C LYS A 56 -7.76 5.15 -6.32
N ILE A 57 -8.81 5.12 -7.11
CA ILE A 57 -8.70 5.12 -8.56
C ILE A 57 -8.19 6.49 -9.00
N GLN A 58 -7.12 6.49 -9.80
CA GLN A 58 -6.73 7.70 -10.52
C GLN A 58 -7.80 7.98 -11.58
N GLN A 59 -8.73 8.89 -11.29
CA GLN A 59 -9.80 9.22 -12.23
C GLN A 59 -9.20 9.85 -13.50
N ASN A 60 -9.56 9.28 -14.66
CA ASN A 60 -9.15 9.77 -15.97
C ASN A 60 -9.82 11.14 -16.22
N PRO A 61 -9.10 12.26 -16.45
CA PRO A 61 -9.71 13.60 -16.53
C PRO A 61 -10.54 13.81 -17.79
N LEU A 62 -10.43 12.91 -18.78
CA LEU A 62 -11.19 12.99 -20.04
C LEU A 62 -12.70 12.95 -19.82
N SER A 63 -13.20 12.39 -18.71
CA SER A 63 -14.63 12.40 -18.37
C SER A 63 -15.11 13.68 -17.68
N GLN A 64 -14.22 14.55 -17.23
CA GLN A 64 -14.59 15.86 -16.63
C GLN A 64 -14.57 17.02 -17.63
N ILE A 65 -13.98 16.84 -18.82
CA ILE A 65 -13.91 17.87 -19.85
C ILE A 65 -15.28 18.08 -20.54
N GLY A 66 -16.16 17.08 -20.52
CA GLY A 66 -17.46 17.15 -21.19
C GLY A 66 -18.54 18.01 -20.50
N ASN A 67 -18.34 18.47 -19.26
CA ASN A 67 -19.39 19.11 -18.45
C ASN A 67 -19.08 20.55 -17.99
N LYS A 68 -18.19 21.26 -18.68
CA LYS A 68 -18.05 22.72 -18.49
C LYS A 68 -18.19 23.44 -19.81
N GLU A 69 -19.42 23.85 -20.11
CA GLU A 69 -19.67 24.92 -21.08
C GLU A 69 -19.05 26.24 -20.59
N ASN A 70 -18.62 27.02 -21.59
CA ASN A 70 -17.80 28.24 -21.60
C ASN A 70 -18.33 29.42 -20.74
N PRO A 71 -17.46 30.38 -20.31
CA PRO A 71 -17.06 31.50 -21.20
C PRO A 71 -15.57 31.90 -21.19
N LEU A 72 -15.08 32.09 -22.42
CA LEU A 72 -14.11 33.06 -22.97
C LEU A 72 -12.81 33.48 -22.23
N SER A 73 -11.71 33.28 -22.98
CA SER A 73 -10.47 34.09 -23.09
C SER A 73 -9.44 34.04 -21.94
N GLN A 74 -8.27 33.43 -22.20
CA GLN A 74 -7.07 34.13 -22.67
C GLN A 74 -5.86 33.18 -22.78
N ASN A 75 -5.01 33.53 -23.75
CA ASN A 75 -3.77 32.91 -24.18
C ASN A 75 -2.78 32.49 -23.09
N GLY A 76 -2.06 31.40 -23.36
CA GLY A 76 -0.78 31.08 -22.74
C GLY A 76 -0.48 29.59 -22.79
N ASN A 77 0.57 29.19 -23.51
CA ASN A 77 1.19 27.87 -23.46
C ASN A 77 1.54 27.50 -22.00
N LYS A 78 0.59 26.93 -21.27
CA LYS A 78 0.80 26.27 -19.99
C LYS A 78 0.59 24.79 -20.23
N GLU A 79 1.69 24.04 -20.25
CA GLU A 79 1.63 22.59 -20.13
C GLU A 79 0.69 22.24 -18.98
N ASN A 80 -0.35 21.45 -19.28
CA ASN A 80 -1.42 21.14 -18.35
C ASN A 80 -0.82 20.40 -17.13
N PRO A 81 -0.89 20.94 -15.90
CA PRO A 81 -0.28 20.33 -14.70
C PRO A 81 -0.78 18.92 -14.42
N SER A 82 -1.97 18.58 -14.94
CA SER A 82 -2.57 17.26 -14.89
C SER A 82 -1.73 16.22 -15.65
N LEU A 83 -1.22 16.53 -16.85
CA LEU A 83 -0.41 15.61 -17.66
C LEU A 83 0.93 15.27 -17.00
N HIS A 84 1.52 16.24 -16.30
CA HIS A 84 2.74 16.05 -15.52
C HIS A 84 2.49 15.19 -14.26
N PHE A 85 1.28 15.23 -13.69
CA PHE A 85 0.88 14.36 -12.58
C PHE A 85 0.71 12.89 -13.03
N PHE A 86 0.22 12.65 -14.26
CA PHE A 86 0.11 11.29 -14.83
C PHE A 86 1.47 10.61 -15.07
N LYS A 87 2.49 11.36 -15.48
CA LYS A 87 3.85 10.80 -15.66
C LYS A 87 4.57 10.50 -14.34
N LYS A 88 4.25 11.21 -13.25
CA LYS A 88 4.99 11.10 -11.99
C LYS A 88 4.74 9.80 -11.21
N GLY A 89 3.61 9.11 -11.46
CA GLY A 89 3.26 7.87 -10.75
C GLY A 89 3.80 6.57 -11.34
N ARG A 90 4.28 6.58 -12.60
CA ARG A 90 4.67 5.35 -13.30
C ARG A 90 6.16 5.07 -13.11
N LYS A 91 6.49 4.27 -12.10
CA LYS A 91 7.85 3.74 -11.94
C LYS A 91 8.21 2.88 -13.15
N SER A 92 9.43 3.08 -13.68
CA SER A 92 9.93 2.31 -14.82
C SER A 92 9.95 0.81 -14.49
N PRO A 93 9.58 -0.09 -15.42
CA PRO A 93 9.76 -1.54 -15.26
C PRO A 93 11.18 -1.92 -14.81
N LEU A 94 12.18 -1.14 -15.24
CA LEU A 94 13.58 -1.32 -14.83
C LEU A 94 13.77 -1.15 -13.32
N ASN A 95 13.06 -0.23 -12.68
CA ASN A 95 13.14 0.00 -11.23
C ASN A 95 12.70 -1.26 -10.45
N TYR A 96 11.60 -1.88 -10.89
CA TYR A 96 11.12 -3.13 -10.31
C TYR A 96 12.07 -4.30 -10.60
N ALA A 97 12.64 -4.38 -11.81
CA ALA A 97 13.63 -5.39 -12.15
C ALA A 97 14.88 -5.27 -11.26
N THR A 98 15.44 -4.07 -11.10
CA THR A 98 16.59 -3.84 -10.20
C THR A 98 16.27 -4.23 -8.76
N LYS A 99 15.06 -3.91 -8.28
CA LYS A 99 14.59 -4.30 -6.95
C LYS A 99 14.44 -5.81 -6.77
N ALA A 100 13.93 -6.51 -7.78
CA ALA A 100 13.85 -7.97 -7.77
C ALA A 100 15.25 -8.61 -7.74
N LEU A 101 16.22 -8.04 -8.47
CA LEU A 101 17.62 -8.48 -8.41
C LEU A 101 18.24 -8.26 -7.03
N ILE A 102 17.95 -7.12 -6.38
CA ILE A 102 18.40 -6.86 -5.00
C ILE A 102 17.82 -7.90 -4.03
N LEU A 103 16.53 -8.24 -4.15
CA LEU A 103 15.93 -9.29 -3.33
C LEU A 103 16.59 -10.65 -3.57
N ALA A 104 16.87 -11.00 -4.83
CA ALA A 104 17.56 -12.24 -5.17
C ALA A 104 18.98 -12.29 -4.57
N ALA A 105 19.68 -11.16 -4.53
CA ALA A 105 21.00 -11.06 -3.91
C ALA A 105 21.00 -11.30 -2.39
N PHE A 106 19.84 -11.18 -1.71
CA PHE A 106 19.74 -11.48 -0.28
C PHE A 106 19.66 -12.99 0.03
N VAL A 107 19.24 -13.82 -0.93
CA VAL A 107 19.10 -15.29 -0.76
C VAL A 107 20.35 -15.96 -0.20
N PRO A 108 21.55 -15.82 -0.81
CA PRO A 108 22.76 -16.47 -0.29
C PRO A 108 23.14 -15.98 1.12
N ILE A 109 22.80 -14.73 1.47
CA ILE A 109 23.07 -14.17 2.80
C ILE A 109 22.16 -14.82 3.85
N TYR A 110 20.89 -15.08 3.51
CA TYR A 110 19.96 -15.78 4.39
C TYR A 110 20.29 -17.26 4.56
N GLU A 111 20.79 -17.93 3.52
CA GLU A 111 21.30 -19.31 3.63
C GLU A 111 22.48 -19.38 4.60
N ASN A 112 23.37 -18.39 4.55
CA ASN A 112 24.52 -18.28 5.45
C ASN A 112 24.23 -17.52 6.76
N ARG A 113 22.95 -17.43 7.19
CA ARG A 113 22.56 -16.61 8.35
C ARG A 113 23.28 -16.96 9.66
N GLY A 114 23.73 -18.21 9.81
CA GLY A 114 24.45 -18.68 11.00
C GLY A 114 25.79 -17.97 11.23
N ASN A 115 26.42 -17.45 10.17
CA ASN A 115 27.72 -16.78 10.22
C ASN A 115 27.61 -15.24 10.21
N VAL A 116 26.40 -14.70 10.08
CA VAL A 116 26.15 -13.27 9.94
C VAL A 116 25.58 -12.71 11.25
N HIS A 117 26.04 -11.52 11.65
CA HIS A 117 25.57 -10.89 12.87
C HIS A 117 24.03 -10.67 12.85
N PRO A 118 23.27 -11.07 13.90
CA PRO A 118 21.80 -11.06 13.88
C PRO A 118 21.16 -9.70 13.55
N LYS A 119 21.75 -8.59 14.02
CA LYS A 119 21.25 -7.24 13.69
C LYS A 119 21.39 -6.89 12.20
N LEU A 120 22.41 -7.42 11.53
CA LEU A 120 22.58 -7.22 10.09
C LEU A 120 21.50 -8.00 9.32
N ILE A 121 21.15 -9.21 9.77
CA ILE A 121 20.04 -9.97 9.20
C ILE A 121 18.72 -9.21 9.37
N LEU A 122 18.42 -8.64 10.54
CA LEU A 122 17.23 -7.80 10.74
C LEU A 122 17.26 -6.54 9.86
N LEU A 123 18.42 -5.92 9.68
CA LEU A 123 18.55 -4.78 8.78
C LEU A 123 18.23 -5.16 7.33
N LEU A 124 18.78 -6.28 6.83
CA LEU A 124 18.47 -6.82 5.51
C LEU A 124 16.99 -7.16 5.37
N TYR A 125 16.39 -7.70 6.44
CA TYR A 125 14.96 -8.00 6.49
C TYR A 125 14.10 -6.73 6.38
N SER A 126 14.57 -5.58 6.90
CA SER A 126 13.89 -4.29 6.70
C SER A 126 13.77 -3.93 5.21
N PHE A 127 14.89 -4.09 4.46
CA PHE A 127 14.91 -3.84 3.02
C PHE A 127 14.07 -4.88 2.27
N HIS A 128 14.13 -6.15 2.69
CA HIS A 128 13.34 -7.23 2.11
C HIS A 128 11.84 -6.94 2.20
N VAL A 129 11.34 -6.57 3.39
CA VAL A 129 9.92 -6.24 3.61
C VAL A 129 9.50 -5.04 2.75
N TYR A 130 10.31 -3.97 2.70
CA TYR A 130 10.01 -2.81 1.89
C TYR A 130 9.92 -3.15 0.39
N ILE A 131 10.94 -3.81 -0.16
CA ILE A 131 10.99 -4.14 -1.58
C ILE A 131 9.89 -5.16 -1.93
N GLY A 132 9.68 -6.16 -1.08
CA GLY A 132 8.64 -7.18 -1.25
C GLY A 132 7.25 -6.57 -1.29
N LEU A 133 6.90 -5.70 -0.33
CA LEU A 133 5.62 -4.98 -0.32
C LEU A 133 5.45 -4.12 -1.59
N GLU A 134 6.51 -3.42 -2.02
CA GLU A 134 6.45 -2.59 -3.21
C GLU A 134 6.18 -3.40 -4.49
N ILE A 135 6.87 -4.54 -4.67
CA ILE A 135 6.67 -5.43 -5.83
C ILE A 135 5.27 -6.06 -5.78
N ALA A 136 4.86 -6.60 -4.63
CA ALA A 136 3.55 -7.22 -4.46
C ALA A 136 2.42 -6.23 -4.84
N MET A 137 2.51 -4.99 -4.36
CA MET A 137 1.52 -3.96 -4.67
C MET A 137 1.56 -3.52 -6.13
N ALA A 138 2.75 -3.50 -6.76
CA ALA A 138 2.89 -3.23 -8.19
C ALA A 138 2.24 -4.33 -9.04
N LEU A 139 2.35 -5.59 -8.64
CA LEU A 139 1.69 -6.72 -9.30
C LEU A 139 0.16 -6.62 -9.18
N VAL A 140 -0.36 -6.31 -7.99
CA VAL A 140 -1.80 -6.06 -7.78
C VAL A 140 -2.29 -4.89 -8.65
N ALA A 141 -1.50 -3.81 -8.75
CA ALA A 141 -1.82 -2.66 -9.61
C ALA A 141 -1.81 -3.01 -11.11
N ALA A 142 -0.85 -3.83 -11.55
CA ALA A 142 -0.82 -4.31 -12.93
C ALA A 142 -2.02 -5.22 -13.24
N GLY A 143 -2.38 -6.12 -12.31
CA GLY A 143 -3.56 -6.99 -12.43
C GLY A 143 -4.86 -6.20 -12.49
N ALA A 144 -5.05 -5.22 -11.60
CA ALA A 144 -6.22 -4.34 -11.63
C ALA A 144 -6.34 -3.55 -12.94
N ARG A 145 -5.21 -3.11 -13.50
CA ARG A 145 -5.18 -2.44 -14.80
C ARG A 145 -5.57 -3.39 -15.94
N ALA A 146 -5.02 -4.61 -15.96
CA ALA A 146 -5.27 -5.57 -17.03
C ALA A 146 -6.71 -6.10 -17.01
N LEU A 147 -7.26 -6.35 -15.82
CA LEU A 147 -8.58 -6.98 -15.66
C LEU A 147 -9.73 -5.96 -15.61
N LEU A 148 -9.49 -4.78 -15.03
CA LEU A 148 -10.54 -3.79 -14.75
C LEU A 148 -10.32 -2.46 -15.49
N GLY A 149 -9.18 -2.27 -16.17
CA GLY A 149 -8.86 -0.99 -16.80
C GLY A 149 -8.58 0.14 -15.81
N VAL A 150 -8.38 -0.17 -14.53
CA VAL A 150 -8.22 0.80 -13.45
C VAL A 150 -6.74 1.05 -13.15
N GLU A 151 -6.35 2.32 -13.04
CA GLU A 151 -5.01 2.71 -12.61
C GLU A 151 -4.98 2.98 -11.09
N LEU A 152 -4.20 2.18 -10.38
CA LEU A 152 -3.99 2.30 -8.94
C LEU A 152 -2.82 3.25 -8.65
N GLU A 153 -2.99 4.10 -7.64
CA GLU A 153 -1.94 4.99 -7.16
C GLU A 153 -0.78 4.19 -6.54
N PRO A 154 0.49 4.52 -6.82
CA PRO A 154 1.63 3.85 -6.20
C PRO A 154 1.59 4.05 -4.67
N GLN A 155 1.80 2.96 -3.92
CA GLN A 155 1.71 3.02 -2.45
C GLN A 155 2.94 3.65 -1.77
N PHE A 156 4.10 3.63 -2.45
CA PHE A 156 5.36 4.14 -1.93
C PHE A 156 5.94 5.18 -2.88
N ASP A 157 6.32 6.34 -2.35
CA ASP A 157 7.02 7.41 -3.07
C ASP A 157 8.44 7.59 -2.52
N GLU A 158 9.32 6.64 -2.85
CA GLU A 158 10.75 6.66 -2.53
C GLU A 158 11.05 7.09 -1.08
N PRO A 159 10.61 6.30 -0.08
CA PRO A 159 10.70 6.66 1.34
C PRO A 159 12.13 6.90 1.83
N TYR A 160 13.14 6.36 1.15
CA TYR A 160 14.55 6.62 1.44
C TYR A 160 15.00 8.06 1.10
N LEU A 161 14.21 8.84 0.36
CA LEU A 161 14.48 10.25 0.07
C LEU A 161 13.84 11.23 1.06
N SER A 162 13.20 10.71 2.12
CA SER A 162 12.50 11.51 3.13
C SER A 162 13.46 12.42 3.89
N THR A 163 13.15 13.72 3.96
CA THR A 163 13.95 14.70 4.71
C THR A 163 13.48 14.90 6.15
N SER A 164 12.35 14.30 6.54
CA SER A 164 11.80 14.39 7.89
C SER A 164 10.78 13.27 8.15
N LEU A 165 10.40 13.03 9.41
CA LEU A 165 9.38 12.03 9.74
C LEU A 165 8.02 12.39 9.16
N GLN A 166 7.74 13.70 9.08
CA GLN A 166 6.52 14.19 8.44
C GLN A 166 6.48 13.85 6.95
N ASP A 167 7.62 13.95 6.26
CA ASP A 167 7.74 13.61 4.84
C ASP A 167 7.63 12.10 4.64
N PHE A 168 8.30 11.32 5.50
CA PHE A 168 8.26 9.86 5.48
C PHE A 168 6.83 9.33 5.64
N TRP A 169 6.19 9.57 6.79
CA TRP A 169 4.86 9.01 7.10
C TRP A 169 3.73 9.68 6.32
N GLY A 170 3.85 10.97 6.03
CA GLY A 170 2.76 11.73 5.43
C GLY A 170 2.70 11.66 3.91
N ARG A 171 3.81 11.34 3.22
CA ARG A 171 3.91 11.52 1.76
C ARG A 171 4.65 10.42 1.03
N ARG A 172 5.40 9.55 1.71
CA ARG A 172 6.30 8.60 1.03
C ARG A 172 6.10 7.15 1.43
N TRP A 173 5.68 6.91 2.67
CA TRP A 173 5.41 5.58 3.20
C TRP A 173 3.91 5.27 3.19
N ASN A 174 3.54 4.18 2.53
CA ASN A 174 2.19 3.61 2.51
C ASN A 174 1.07 4.67 2.37
N LEU A 175 1.05 5.31 1.20
CA LEU A 175 0.09 6.36 0.85
C LEU A 175 -1.37 5.89 0.96
N MET A 176 -1.61 4.60 0.74
CA MET A 176 -2.93 3.99 0.92
C MET A 176 -3.42 4.15 2.36
N VAL A 177 -2.60 3.74 3.35
CA VAL A 177 -2.96 3.87 4.77
C VAL A 177 -3.14 5.32 5.18
N SER A 178 -2.23 6.21 4.76
CA SER A 178 -2.35 7.65 5.02
C SER A 178 -3.64 8.25 4.43
N ASN A 179 -4.07 7.78 3.25
CA ASN A 179 -5.31 8.19 2.61
C ASN A 179 -6.57 7.66 3.33
N ILE A 180 -6.50 6.53 4.02
CA ILE A 180 -7.60 5.97 4.82
C ILE A 180 -7.67 6.66 6.18
N LEU A 181 -6.54 6.75 6.89
CA LEU A 181 -6.49 7.29 8.26
C LEU A 181 -6.78 8.80 8.31
N ARG A 182 -6.46 9.54 7.24
CA ARG A 182 -6.69 10.99 7.19
C ARG A 182 -8.18 11.37 7.33
N PRO A 183 -9.11 10.87 6.50
CA PRO A 183 -10.53 11.17 6.66
C PRO A 183 -11.20 10.42 7.82
N THR A 184 -10.71 9.23 8.21
CA THR A 184 -11.38 8.40 9.23
C THR A 184 -11.00 8.76 10.66
N VAL A 185 -9.74 9.14 10.91
CA VAL A 185 -9.22 9.42 12.26
C VAL A 185 -8.71 10.85 12.36
N TYR A 186 -7.77 11.24 11.50
CA TYR A 186 -7.07 12.52 11.65
C TYR A 186 -8.02 13.73 11.53
N ASN A 187 -8.83 13.82 10.47
CA ASN A 187 -9.72 14.96 10.24
C ASN A 187 -10.81 15.10 11.33
N PRO A 188 -11.53 14.03 11.72
CA PRO A 188 -12.50 14.12 12.82
C PRO A 188 -11.86 14.57 14.14
N VAL A 189 -10.70 14.01 14.49
CA VAL A 189 -9.98 14.37 15.72
C VAL A 189 -9.44 15.80 15.63
N LEU A 190 -8.95 16.23 14.46
CA LEU A 190 -8.50 17.61 14.22
C LEU A 190 -9.63 18.62 14.44
N THR A 191 -10.81 18.37 13.87
CA THR A 191 -11.98 19.26 14.01
C THR A 191 -12.42 19.33 15.47
N ARG A 192 -12.54 18.19 16.16
CA ARG A 192 -12.91 18.15 17.58
C ARG A 192 -11.86 18.83 18.46
N SER A 193 -10.58 18.56 18.22
CA SER A 193 -9.47 19.14 18.99
C SER A 193 -9.29 20.63 18.74
N SER A 194 -9.71 21.14 17.57
CA SER A 194 -9.67 22.58 17.26
C SER A 194 -10.57 23.40 18.17
N ALA A 195 -11.68 22.81 18.63
CA ALA A 195 -12.58 23.45 19.58
C ALA A 195 -11.99 23.53 21.00
N VAL A 196 -11.11 22.59 21.37
CA VAL A 196 -10.56 22.47 22.74
C VAL A 196 -9.18 23.14 22.89
N VAL A 197 -8.25 22.83 21.97
CA VAL A 197 -6.83 23.24 22.08
C VAL A 197 -6.49 24.38 21.09
N GLY A 198 -7.47 24.81 20.30
CA GLY A 198 -7.30 25.84 19.27
C GLY A 198 -6.66 25.32 17.97
N ARG A 199 -6.96 26.01 16.87
CA ARG A 199 -6.58 25.58 15.49
C ARG A 199 -5.08 25.43 15.28
N LYS A 200 -4.26 26.18 16.03
CA LYS A 200 -2.79 26.12 15.95
C LYS A 200 -2.24 24.80 16.48
N TRP A 201 -2.81 24.25 17.54
CA TRP A 201 -2.27 23.08 18.25
C TRP A 201 -3.08 21.81 18.02
N ALA A 202 -4.30 21.91 17.48
CA ALA A 202 -5.15 20.80 17.10
C ALA A 202 -4.48 19.69 16.26
N PRO A 203 -3.48 19.94 15.39
CA PRO A 203 -2.79 18.88 14.68
C PRO A 203 -2.05 17.88 15.59
N ILE A 204 -1.58 18.30 16.77
CA ILE A 204 -0.83 17.41 17.68
C ILE A 204 -1.68 16.24 18.18
N PRO A 205 -2.83 16.47 18.87
CA PRO A 205 -3.68 15.36 19.31
C PRO A 205 -4.22 14.54 18.14
N ALA A 206 -4.46 15.15 16.97
CA ALA A 206 -4.86 14.43 15.77
C ALA A 206 -3.78 13.46 15.28
N MET A 207 -2.51 13.87 15.22
CA MET A 207 -1.39 12.99 14.86
C MET A 207 -1.21 11.86 15.89
N LEU A 208 -1.16 12.18 17.18
CA LEU A 208 -0.99 11.19 18.24
C LEU A 208 -2.08 10.11 18.20
N THR A 209 -3.33 10.53 18.06
CA THR A 209 -4.47 9.60 17.94
C THR A 209 -4.37 8.75 16.67
N THR A 210 -3.98 9.35 15.55
CA THR A 210 -3.83 8.63 14.28
C THR A 210 -2.77 7.54 14.36
N PHE A 211 -1.61 7.85 14.95
CA PHE A 211 -0.54 6.87 15.14
C PHE A 211 -0.91 5.79 16.16
N PHE A 212 -1.59 6.15 17.24
CA PHE A 212 -2.09 5.17 18.21
C PHE A 212 -3.07 4.17 17.55
N VAL A 213 -4.06 4.67 16.81
CA VAL A 213 -5.01 3.81 16.08
C VAL A 213 -4.28 2.96 15.05
N SER A 214 -3.30 3.51 14.34
CA SER A 214 -2.46 2.73 13.42
C SER A 214 -1.72 1.60 14.17
N GLY A 215 -1.16 1.86 15.35
CA GLY A 215 -0.50 0.86 16.18
C GLY A 215 -1.41 -0.29 16.58
N VAL A 216 -2.61 0.02 17.06
CA VAL A 216 -3.63 -0.99 17.40
C VAL A 216 -4.01 -1.82 16.17
N MET A 217 -4.18 -1.18 15.01
CA MET A 217 -4.50 -1.90 13.77
C MET A 217 -3.37 -2.86 13.36
N HIS A 218 -2.10 -2.47 13.49
CA HIS A 218 -0.97 -3.35 13.17
C HIS A 218 -0.89 -4.53 14.13
N GLU A 219 -1.16 -4.30 15.42
CA GLU A 219 -1.23 -5.36 16.42
C GLU A 219 -2.31 -6.39 16.06
N LEU A 220 -3.49 -5.93 15.66
CA LEU A 220 -4.58 -6.80 15.20
C LEU A 220 -4.21 -7.57 13.92
N ILE A 221 -3.58 -6.90 12.94
CA ILE A 221 -3.13 -7.56 11.70
C ILE A 221 -2.16 -8.69 12.01
N PHE A 222 -1.19 -8.46 12.90
CA PHE A 222 -0.19 -9.46 13.26
C PHE A 222 -0.78 -10.58 14.11
N TYR A 223 -1.76 -10.28 14.97
CA TYR A 223 -2.54 -11.28 15.67
C TYR A 223 -3.24 -12.22 14.69
N TYR A 224 -3.87 -11.70 13.62
CA TYR A 224 -4.56 -12.53 12.63
C TYR A 224 -3.61 -13.34 11.74
N LEU A 225 -2.47 -12.76 11.34
CA LEU A 225 -1.45 -13.43 10.53
C LEU A 225 -0.68 -14.50 11.31
N GLY A 226 -0.26 -14.15 12.53
CA GLY A 226 0.54 -14.99 13.42
C GLY A 226 -0.28 -16.05 14.13
N ARG A 227 -1.50 -15.69 14.55
CA ARG A 227 -2.28 -16.36 15.61
C ARG A 227 -1.55 -16.40 16.96
N GLU A 228 -0.60 -15.50 17.13
CA GLU A 228 0.20 -15.31 18.35
C GLU A 228 -0.35 -14.14 19.16
N LYS A 229 -0.19 -14.18 20.48
CA LYS A 229 -0.70 -13.13 21.37
C LYS A 229 -0.05 -11.77 21.06
N PRO A 230 -0.83 -10.67 21.08
CA PRO A 230 -0.30 -9.34 20.88
C PRO A 230 0.67 -8.97 22.02
N THR A 231 1.86 -8.48 21.66
CA THR A 231 2.91 -8.06 22.60
C THR A 231 2.84 -6.56 22.90
N GLY A 232 2.16 -5.77 22.05
CA GLY A 232 2.08 -4.32 22.14
C GLY A 232 3.34 -3.60 21.64
N GLU A 233 4.34 -4.31 21.13
CA GLU A 233 5.57 -3.72 20.59
C GLU A 233 5.27 -2.84 19.36
N LEU A 234 4.31 -3.25 18.52
CA LEU A 234 3.90 -2.47 17.35
C LEU A 234 3.15 -1.22 17.78
N MET A 235 2.24 -1.34 18.75
CA MET A 235 1.57 -0.19 19.35
C MET A 235 2.59 0.83 19.89
N TRP A 236 3.64 0.36 20.57
CA TRP A 236 4.71 1.20 21.08
C TRP A 236 5.50 1.87 19.96
N PHE A 237 5.89 1.12 18.92
CA PHE A 237 6.57 1.66 17.74
C PHE A 237 5.80 2.83 17.12
N PHE A 238 4.51 2.64 16.80
CA PHE A 238 3.73 3.70 16.18
C PHE A 238 3.49 4.88 17.13
N SER A 239 3.19 4.62 18.41
CA SER A 239 2.97 5.70 19.38
C SER A 239 4.22 6.56 19.57
N PHE A 240 5.39 5.92 19.66
CA PHE A 240 6.68 6.62 19.74
C PHE A 240 6.93 7.49 18.51
N HIS A 241 6.72 6.96 17.29
CA HIS A 241 6.83 7.74 16.06
C HIS A 241 5.83 8.90 16.01
N GLY A 242 4.61 8.71 16.52
CA GLY A 242 3.61 9.76 16.65
C GLY A 242 4.07 10.89 17.55
N VAL A 243 4.70 10.58 18.69
CA VAL A 243 5.29 11.59 19.61
C VAL A 243 6.44 12.31 18.94
N CYS A 244 7.37 11.59 18.30
CA CYS A 244 8.50 12.20 17.59
C CYS A 244 8.02 13.14 16.47
N LEU A 245 7.01 12.74 15.71
CA LEU A 245 6.41 13.58 14.68
C LEU A 245 5.71 14.82 15.28
N ALA A 246 5.00 14.66 16.40
CA ALA A 246 4.38 15.78 17.10
C ALA A 246 5.42 16.80 17.59
N ILE A 247 6.54 16.32 18.15
CA ILE A 247 7.69 17.16 18.55
C ILE A 247 8.28 17.86 17.32
N GLU A 248 8.52 17.14 16.22
CA GLU A 248 9.04 17.71 14.98
C GLU A 248 8.14 18.86 14.46
N VAL A 249 6.82 18.65 14.46
CA VAL A 249 5.86 19.68 14.05
C VAL A 249 5.82 20.85 15.04
N ALA A 250 5.93 20.60 16.34
CA ALA A 250 5.98 21.65 17.36
C ALA A 250 7.24 22.51 17.19
N ILE A 251 8.41 21.89 17.00
CA ILE A 251 9.69 22.56 16.72
C ILE A 251 9.58 23.39 15.43
N LYS A 252 9.10 22.80 14.33
CA LYS A 252 8.89 23.53 13.05
C LYS A 252 7.96 24.74 13.20
N LYS A 253 6.95 24.65 14.08
CA LYS A 253 6.05 25.78 14.38
C LYS A 253 6.67 26.83 15.27
N ALA A 254 7.49 26.44 16.25
CA ALA A 254 8.18 27.35 17.16
C ALA A 254 9.30 28.12 16.45
N LEU A 255 10.03 27.45 15.55
CA LEU A 255 11.13 28.00 14.75
C LEU A 255 10.66 28.74 13.49
N LYS A 256 9.36 28.99 13.35
CA LYS A 256 8.76 29.62 12.16
C LYS A 256 9.30 31.05 12.00
N GLY A 257 10.23 31.23 11.04
CA GLY A 257 10.94 32.49 10.80
C GLY A 257 12.47 32.38 10.89
N SER A 258 13.00 31.28 11.43
CA SER A 258 14.45 31.02 11.46
C SER A 258 14.93 30.31 10.19
N LYS A 259 16.17 30.61 9.77
CA LYS A 259 16.84 30.01 8.60
C LYS A 259 17.47 28.64 8.91
N TRP A 260 17.05 27.97 9.99
CA TRP A 260 17.56 26.67 10.42
C TRP A 260 16.88 25.54 9.63
N TRP A 261 17.33 25.33 8.40
CA TRP A 261 16.90 24.23 7.56
C TRP A 261 18.06 23.26 7.45
N LEU A 262 17.89 22.04 7.97
CA LEU A 262 18.89 20.99 7.78
C LEU A 262 18.98 20.67 6.28
N PRO A 263 20.18 20.69 5.68
CA PRO A 263 20.31 20.40 4.26
C PRO A 263 19.82 18.97 3.96
N PRO A 264 19.22 18.72 2.77
CA PRO A 264 18.68 17.41 2.39
C PRO A 264 19.69 16.26 2.52
N ILE A 265 20.98 16.55 2.31
CA ILE A 265 22.04 15.53 2.37
C ILE A 265 22.27 14.98 3.79
N VAL A 266 21.97 15.77 4.83
CA VAL A 266 22.08 15.36 6.23
C VAL A 266 20.75 14.84 6.76
N SER A 267 19.65 15.52 6.42
CA SER A 267 18.33 15.17 6.94
C SER A 267 17.78 13.84 6.40
N ARG A 268 18.13 13.47 5.16
CA ARG A 268 17.75 12.17 4.57
C ARG A 268 18.34 10.97 5.31
N PRO A 269 19.68 10.82 5.41
CA PRO A 269 20.25 9.68 6.13
C PRO A 269 19.82 9.68 7.60
N LEU A 270 19.69 10.85 8.23
CA LEU A 270 19.20 10.94 9.61
C LEU A 270 17.78 10.37 9.76
N THR A 271 16.87 10.75 8.88
CA THR A 271 15.47 10.26 8.90
C THR A 271 15.43 8.74 8.64
N VAL A 272 16.17 8.27 7.63
CA VAL A 272 16.20 6.85 7.26
C VAL A 272 16.81 6.00 8.37
N VAL A 273 17.94 6.41 8.94
CA VAL A 273 18.59 5.70 10.05
C VAL A 273 17.68 5.68 11.29
N PHE A 274 16.98 6.78 11.59
CA PHE A 274 16.02 6.81 12.69
C PHE A 274 14.87 5.82 12.48
N VAL A 275 14.26 5.81 11.30
CA VAL A 275 13.16 4.88 10.98
C VAL A 275 13.65 3.42 10.98
N LEU A 276 14.81 3.13 10.39
CA LEU A 276 15.37 1.78 10.35
C LEU A 276 15.75 1.28 11.74
N SER A 277 16.40 2.11 12.56
CA SER A 277 16.82 1.71 13.91
C SER A 277 15.64 1.41 14.83
N THR A 278 14.59 2.24 14.78
CA THR A 278 13.35 1.99 15.52
C THR A 278 12.57 0.80 14.96
N GLY A 279 12.57 0.61 13.64
CA GLY A 279 11.94 -0.54 12.97
C GLY A 279 12.60 -1.87 13.31
N VAL A 280 13.93 -1.93 13.26
CA VAL A 280 14.71 -3.11 13.68
C VAL A 280 14.52 -3.42 15.17
N ARG A 281 14.27 -2.40 16.00
CA ARG A 281 14.12 -2.57 17.45
C ARG A 281 12.74 -3.11 17.86
N TRP A 282 11.65 -2.59 17.28
CA TRP A 282 10.29 -2.89 17.76
C TRP A 282 9.39 -3.50 16.69
N PHE A 283 9.57 -3.16 15.42
CA PHE A 283 8.67 -3.60 14.36
C PHE A 283 9.03 -4.98 13.80
N LEU A 284 10.31 -5.20 13.47
CA LEU A 284 10.75 -6.45 12.85
C LEU A 284 10.77 -7.66 13.79
N PRO A 285 11.14 -7.55 15.08
CA PRO A 285 11.07 -8.69 15.99
C PRO A 285 9.65 -9.27 16.06
N SER A 286 8.64 -8.41 16.05
CA SER A 286 7.23 -8.82 16.00
C SER A 286 6.87 -9.57 14.69
N LEU A 287 7.50 -9.24 13.55
CA LEU A 287 7.30 -9.97 12.28
C LEU A 287 7.94 -11.36 12.31
N VAL A 288 9.15 -11.45 12.86
CA VAL A 288 9.85 -12.74 13.00
C VAL A 288 9.12 -13.63 14.01
N TRP A 289 8.61 -13.03 15.10
CA TRP A 289 7.85 -13.74 16.12
C TRP A 289 6.58 -14.40 15.56
N CYS A 290 5.84 -13.72 14.68
CA CYS A 290 4.63 -14.27 14.07
C CYS A 290 4.91 -15.28 12.93
N LYS A 291 6.19 -15.61 12.70
CA LYS A 291 6.68 -16.46 11.58
C LYS A 291 6.13 -16.01 10.24
N ALA A 292 5.89 -14.70 10.08
CA ALA A 292 5.32 -14.16 8.86
C ALA A 292 6.29 -14.33 7.68
N ASP A 293 7.60 -14.30 7.94
CA ASP A 293 8.64 -14.59 6.96
C ASP A 293 8.57 -16.03 6.44
N GLU A 294 8.42 -17.00 7.34
CA GLU A 294 8.33 -18.42 6.97
C GLU A 294 7.05 -18.69 6.18
N LYS A 295 5.91 -18.17 6.66
CA LYS A 295 4.62 -18.29 5.99
C LYS A 295 4.64 -17.64 4.61
N ALA A 296 5.13 -16.39 4.51
CA ALA A 296 5.21 -15.68 3.23
C ALA A 296 6.13 -16.40 2.24
N ARG A 297 7.24 -17.00 2.70
CA ARG A 297 8.12 -17.80 1.84
C ARG A 297 7.40 -19.04 1.30
N ILE A 298 6.71 -19.78 2.17
CA ILE A 298 5.95 -20.98 1.77
C ILE A 298 4.86 -20.60 0.77
N GLU A 299 4.09 -19.54 1.04
CA GLU A 299 3.04 -19.05 0.15
C GLU A 299 3.61 -18.56 -1.20
N SER A 300 4.76 -17.87 -1.19
CA SER A 300 5.41 -17.40 -2.42
C SER A 300 5.90 -18.57 -3.28
N ILE A 301 6.48 -19.60 -2.67
CA ILE A 301 6.92 -20.81 -3.37
C ILE A 301 5.69 -21.50 -3.99
N ALA A 302 4.63 -21.70 -3.20
CA ALA A 302 3.40 -22.32 -3.70
C ALA A 302 2.75 -21.51 -4.84
N PHE A 303 2.80 -20.18 -4.77
CA PHE A 303 2.30 -19.31 -5.83
C PHE A 303 3.13 -19.40 -7.11
N VAL A 304 4.47 -19.43 -6.99
CA VAL A 304 5.37 -19.62 -8.15
C VAL A 304 5.15 -20.98 -8.78
N GLU A 305 5.04 -22.05 -7.98
CA GLU A 305 4.72 -23.39 -8.47
C GLU A 305 3.37 -23.42 -9.19
N PHE A 306 2.34 -22.78 -8.62
CA PHE A 306 1.04 -22.63 -9.27
C PHE A 306 1.15 -21.94 -10.64
N LEU A 307 1.89 -20.82 -10.73
CA LEU A 307 2.09 -20.11 -11.99
C LEU A 307 2.86 -20.94 -13.02
N THR A 308 3.90 -21.66 -12.60
CA THR A 308 4.65 -22.56 -13.48
C THR A 308 3.76 -23.69 -14.01
N ASN A 309 2.90 -24.27 -13.15
CA ASN A 309 1.95 -25.30 -13.56
C ASN A 309 0.91 -24.77 -14.56
N VAL A 310 0.38 -23.57 -14.33
CA VAL A 310 -0.54 -22.91 -15.27
C VAL A 310 0.15 -22.62 -16.60
N TYR A 311 1.40 -22.15 -16.57
CA TYR A 311 2.18 -21.89 -17.77
C TYR A 311 2.42 -23.16 -18.60
N GLU A 312 2.84 -24.25 -17.96
CA GLU A 312 3.03 -25.54 -18.66
C GLU A 312 1.71 -26.10 -19.20
N ALA A 313 0.59 -25.96 -18.46
CA ALA A 313 -0.73 -26.34 -18.95
C ALA A 313 -1.16 -25.53 -20.19
N LEU A 314 -0.97 -24.19 -20.16
CA LEU A 314 -1.26 -23.32 -21.29
C LEU A 314 -0.39 -23.65 -22.50
N LYS A 315 0.90 -23.89 -22.28
CA LYS A 315 1.84 -24.31 -23.33
C LYS A 315 1.41 -25.63 -23.96
N TYR A 316 1.01 -26.61 -23.15
CA TYR A 316 0.50 -27.89 -23.63
C TYR A 316 -0.78 -27.73 -24.47
N VAL A 317 -1.75 -26.95 -23.99
CA VAL A 317 -2.99 -26.66 -24.72
C VAL A 317 -2.70 -25.96 -26.05
N CYS A 318 -1.83 -24.95 -26.07
CA CYS A 318 -1.42 -24.24 -27.29
C CYS A 318 -0.72 -25.16 -28.29
N LEU A 319 0.18 -26.03 -27.83
CA LEU A 319 0.83 -27.05 -28.68
C LEU A 319 -0.21 -27.99 -29.28
N HIS A 320 -1.14 -28.50 -28.47
CA HIS A 320 -2.19 -29.42 -28.95
C HIS A 320 -3.13 -28.75 -29.96
N LEU A 321 -3.53 -27.49 -29.71
CA LEU A 321 -4.29 -26.68 -30.67
C LEU A 321 -3.52 -26.49 -31.98
N PHE A 322 -2.23 -26.20 -31.91
CA PHE A 322 -1.39 -26.04 -33.10
C PHE A 322 -1.31 -27.35 -33.92
N TYR A 323 -1.07 -28.50 -33.27
CA TYR A 323 -1.08 -29.80 -33.94
C TYR A 323 -2.43 -30.14 -34.54
N PHE A 324 -3.53 -29.88 -33.82
CA PHE A 324 -4.88 -30.12 -34.32
C PHE A 324 -5.20 -29.27 -35.56
N ILE A 325 -4.86 -27.98 -35.54
CA ILE A 325 -5.04 -27.07 -36.68
C ILE A 325 -4.17 -27.51 -37.87
N SER A 326 -2.93 -27.92 -37.62
CA SER A 326 -2.01 -28.40 -38.66
C SER A 326 -2.51 -29.69 -39.32
N ALA A 327 -2.99 -30.65 -38.52
CA ALA A 327 -3.58 -31.90 -39.02
C ALA A 327 -4.89 -31.67 -39.79
N ALA A 328 -5.75 -30.77 -39.31
CA ALA A 328 -6.97 -30.39 -40.02
C ALA A 328 -6.66 -29.77 -41.39
N LYS A 329 -5.63 -28.93 -41.48
CA LYS A 329 -5.19 -28.33 -42.74
C LYS A 329 -4.64 -29.35 -43.74
N HIS A 330 -4.01 -30.42 -43.24
CA HIS A 330 -3.45 -31.49 -44.07
C HIS A 330 -4.50 -32.49 -44.62
N ASN A 331 -5.67 -32.59 -43.96
CA ASN A 331 -6.79 -33.43 -44.41
C ASN A 331 -7.78 -32.70 -45.34
N LEU A 332 -7.59 -31.39 -45.57
CA LEU A 332 -8.46 -30.54 -46.37
C LEU A 332 -7.85 -30.12 -47.73
N GLY A 333 -6.67 -30.64 -48.09
CA GLY A 333 -6.00 -30.40 -49.37
C GLY A 333 -5.70 -31.70 -50.11
#